data_AF-A0A3D4B1K7-F1
#
_entry.id   AF-A0A3D4B1K7-F1
#
_cell.length_a   1.000
_cell.length_b   1.000
_cell.length_c   1.000
_cell.angle_alpha   90.00
_cell.angle_beta   90.00
_cell.angle_gamma   90.00
#
_symmetry.space_group_name_H-M   'P 1'
#
loop_
_entity.id
_entity.type
_entity.pdbx_description
1 polymer ?
#
loop_
_entity_poly.entity_id
_entity_poly.type
_entity_poly.pdbx_seq_one_letter_code
_entity_poly.pdbx_strand_id
1 'polypeptide(L)'
;YVQTYLERDVRDLAQVADLGVFSRFMMLLGARSGSVINMADIGRDVGVTSPTAKRWLSVLEVSQIVYLLPPYYRNYGKRIRRSPKRYLLDPGLATFLLGLHTRESVLQGPSIGALAEAAVVSEWVKACRQRGEQPGLYYWQSNTQAEVDLIIEREGRLYGIEVKSTATPPSGHADGLACWMALSGPTAHGA
;
A
#
# COMPACT_ATOMS: atom_id res chain seq x y z
N TYR A 1 14.51 9.93 14.77
CA TYR A 1 14.58 9.20 13.48
C TYR A 1 13.78 9.89 12.39
N VAL A 2 12.43 9.96 12.47
CA VAL A 2 11.60 10.65 11.46
C VAL A 2 12.06 12.10 11.24
N GLN A 3 12.23 12.87 12.31
CA GLN A 3 12.71 14.25 12.22
C GLN A 3 14.08 14.35 11.52
N THR A 4 15.03 13.48 11.86
CA THR A 4 16.39 13.46 11.28
C THR A 4 16.39 13.07 9.79
N TYR A 5 15.56 12.11 9.39
CA TYR A 5 15.36 11.72 7.99
C TYR A 5 14.70 12.86 7.18
N LEU A 6 13.68 13.50 7.76
CA LEU A 6 12.98 14.64 7.16
C LEU A 6 13.91 15.84 6.96
N GLU A 7 14.75 16.13 7.95
CA GLU A 7 15.65 17.28 7.94
C GLU A 7 16.84 17.11 6.99
N ARG A 8 17.37 15.88 6.83
CA ARG A 8 18.60 15.62 6.08
C ARG A 8 18.37 15.10 4.66
N ASP A 9 17.52 14.09 4.47
CA ASP A 9 17.41 13.40 3.18
C ASP A 9 16.26 13.97 2.34
N VAL A 10 15.13 14.31 2.97
CA VAL A 10 13.95 14.81 2.24
C VAL A 10 14.10 16.26 1.80
N ARG A 11 14.69 17.12 2.64
CA ARG A 11 14.81 18.56 2.34
C ARG A 11 15.62 18.78 1.06
N ASP A 12 16.73 18.06 0.89
CA ASP A 12 17.60 18.19 -0.28
C ASP A 12 17.02 17.50 -1.53
N LEU A 13 16.42 16.31 -1.39
CA LEU A 13 15.89 15.55 -2.52
C LEU A 13 14.54 16.09 -3.05
N ALA A 14 13.66 16.52 -2.15
CA ALA A 14 12.31 16.95 -2.48
C ALA A 14 12.11 18.48 -2.46
N GLN A 15 13.15 19.27 -2.17
CA GLN A 15 13.06 20.73 -2.01
C GLN A 15 11.90 21.14 -1.08
N VAL A 16 11.75 20.42 0.02
CA VAL A 16 10.66 20.65 0.97
C VAL A 16 10.97 21.92 1.77
N ALA A 17 10.32 23.02 1.39
CA ALA A 17 10.42 24.29 2.09
C ALA A 17 9.77 24.22 3.48
N ASP A 18 8.66 23.48 3.62
CA ASP A 18 7.86 23.36 4.84
C ASP A 18 7.76 21.90 5.30
N LEU A 19 8.49 21.56 6.36
CA LEU A 19 8.50 20.22 6.97
C LEU A 19 7.16 19.85 7.62
N GLY A 20 6.38 20.84 8.07
CA GLY A 20 5.05 20.61 8.64
C GLY A 20 4.05 20.16 7.58
N VAL A 21 4.10 20.77 6.39
CA VAL A 21 3.30 20.36 5.23
C VAL A 21 3.65 18.93 4.80
N PHE A 22 4.94 18.60 4.73
CA PHE A 22 5.37 17.24 4.40
C PHE A 22 4.98 16.20 5.46
N SER A 23 5.04 16.57 6.74
CA SER A 23 4.55 15.71 7.83
C SER A 23 3.06 15.38 7.65
N ARG A 24 2.22 16.37 7.33
CA ARG A 24 0.80 16.15 7.00
C ARG A 24 0.60 15.24 5.77
N PHE A 25 1.44 15.38 4.76
CA PHE A 25 1.45 14.49 3.61
C PHE A 25 1.72 13.03 4.02
N MET A 26 2.73 12.77 4.85
CA MET A 26 3.01 11.42 5.35
C MET A 26 1.86 10.86 6.21
N MET A 27 1.26 11.68 7.08
CA MET A 27 0.11 11.27 7.88
C MET A 27 -1.07 10.85 6.98
N LEU A 28 -1.37 11.60 5.91
CA LEU A 28 -2.41 11.23 4.94
C LEU A 28 -2.08 9.97 4.14
N LEU A 29 -0.80 9.73 3.86
CA LEU A 29 -0.38 8.49 3.23
C LEU A 29 -0.68 7.29 4.14
N GLY A 30 -0.33 7.38 5.42
CA GLY A 30 -0.60 6.34 6.41
C GLY A 30 -2.09 6.15 6.70
N ALA A 31 -2.86 7.25 6.81
CA ALA A 31 -4.27 7.21 7.14
C ALA A 31 -5.14 6.53 6.08
N ARG A 32 -4.71 6.54 4.81
CA ARG A 32 -5.37 5.79 3.73
C ARG A 32 -4.42 4.78 3.08
N SER A 33 -3.58 4.14 3.90
CA SER A 33 -2.85 2.94 3.51
C SER A 33 -3.82 1.86 3.00
N GLY A 34 -3.42 1.08 2.00
CA GLY A 34 -4.29 0.12 1.31
C GLY A 34 -5.26 0.72 0.31
N SER A 35 -5.41 2.05 0.25
CA SER A 35 -6.29 2.70 -0.73
C SER A 35 -5.56 3.06 -2.03
N VAL A 36 -6.29 2.99 -3.15
CA VAL A 36 -5.83 3.47 -4.46
C VAL A 36 -5.46 4.94 -4.38
N ILE A 37 -4.30 5.30 -4.94
CA ILE A 37 -3.78 6.65 -4.82
C ILE A 37 -4.48 7.64 -5.78
N ASN A 38 -4.87 8.79 -5.23
CA ASN A 38 -5.29 9.96 -6.01
C ASN A 38 -4.44 11.18 -5.63
N MET A 39 -3.52 11.54 -6.52
CA MET A 39 -2.60 12.67 -6.31
C MET A 39 -3.27 14.03 -6.27
N ALA A 40 -4.40 14.19 -6.97
CA ALA A 40 -5.14 15.44 -6.95
C ALA A 40 -5.77 15.66 -5.57
N ASP A 41 -6.35 14.61 -4.99
CA ASP A 41 -6.96 14.68 -3.66
C ASP A 41 -5.90 14.87 -2.56
N ILE A 42 -4.80 14.11 -2.60
CA ILE A 42 -3.72 14.26 -1.61
C ILE A 42 -3.10 15.67 -1.68
N GLY A 43 -2.87 16.19 -2.88
CA GLY A 43 -2.36 17.56 -3.06
C GLY A 43 -3.32 18.59 -2.48
N ARG A 44 -4.63 18.46 -2.76
CA ARG A 44 -5.67 19.34 -2.22
C ARG A 44 -5.71 19.33 -0.69
N ASP A 45 -5.67 18.15 -0.08
CA ASP A 45 -5.77 17.98 1.38
C ASP A 45 -4.57 18.57 2.13
N VAL A 46 -3.39 18.58 1.51
CA VAL A 46 -2.15 19.09 2.12
C VAL A 46 -1.87 20.54 1.75
N GLY A 47 -2.53 21.08 0.72
CA GLY A 47 -2.31 22.43 0.21
C GLY A 47 -1.13 22.55 -0.75
N VAL A 48 -0.82 21.48 -1.50
CA VAL A 48 0.28 21.46 -2.49
C VAL A 48 -0.21 21.06 -3.87
N THR A 49 0.55 21.41 -4.91
CA THR A 49 0.20 21.01 -6.28
C THR A 49 0.38 19.50 -6.48
N SER A 50 -0.40 18.91 -7.40
CA SER A 50 -0.27 17.48 -7.76
C SER A 50 1.16 17.09 -8.21
N PRO A 51 1.87 17.90 -9.02
CA PRO A 51 3.29 17.65 -9.31
C PRO A 51 4.20 17.61 -8.08
N THR A 52 3.99 18.52 -7.11
CA THR A 52 4.75 18.52 -5.84
C THR A 52 4.48 17.23 -5.05
N ALA A 53 3.22 16.85 -4.87
CA ALA A 53 2.85 15.61 -4.19
C ALA A 53 3.44 14.36 -4.86
N LYS A 54 3.47 14.32 -6.20
CA LYS A 54 4.12 13.25 -6.97
C LYS A 54 5.62 13.16 -6.70
N ARG A 55 6.32 14.32 -6.69
CA ARG A 55 7.76 14.36 -6.37
C ARG A 55 8.02 13.84 -4.97
N TRP A 56 7.22 14.26 -3.99
CA TRP A 56 7.34 13.80 -2.60
C TRP A 56 7.10 12.30 -2.47
N LEU A 57 6.07 11.77 -3.13
CA LEU A 57 5.83 10.34 -3.13
C LEU A 57 6.99 9.57 -3.76
N SER A 58 7.52 10.03 -4.88
CA SER A 58 8.66 9.39 -5.55
C SER A 58 9.87 9.30 -4.64
N VAL A 59 10.16 10.35 -3.86
CA VAL A 59 11.21 10.31 -2.83
C VAL A 59 10.90 9.26 -1.76
N LEU A 60 9.67 9.21 -1.24
CA LEU A 60 9.27 8.21 -0.23
C LEU A 60 9.32 6.77 -0.74
N GLU A 61 9.04 6.55 -2.03
CA GLU A 61 9.11 5.25 -2.68
C GLU A 61 10.56 4.80 -2.86
N VAL A 62 11.44 5.68 -3.34
CA VAL A 62 12.88 5.40 -3.47
C VAL A 62 13.50 5.12 -2.10
N SER A 63 13.13 5.91 -1.08
CA SER A 63 13.57 5.74 0.31
C SER A 63 12.93 4.56 1.03
N GLN A 64 12.10 3.76 0.37
CA GLN A 64 11.47 2.56 0.95
C GLN A 64 10.60 2.82 2.17
N ILE A 65 10.01 4.01 2.24
CA ILE A 65 9.01 4.36 3.24
C ILE A 65 7.62 3.98 2.74
N VAL A 66 7.38 4.22 1.45
CA VAL A 66 6.12 3.88 0.78
C VAL A 66 6.36 2.82 -0.28
N TYR A 67 5.42 1.91 -0.42
CA TYR A 67 5.35 0.98 -1.53
C TYR A 67 4.06 1.19 -2.32
N LEU A 68 4.20 1.23 -3.65
CA LEU A 68 3.07 1.31 -4.58
C LEU A 68 2.78 -0.08 -5.14
N LEU A 69 1.68 -0.67 -4.69
CA LEU A 69 1.23 -1.99 -5.13
C LEU A 69 0.42 -1.81 -6.44
N PRO A 70 0.95 -2.25 -7.59
CA PRO A 70 0.28 -2.09 -8.87
C PRO A 70 -0.93 -3.04 -8.97
N PRO A 71 -1.94 -2.71 -9.80
CA PRO A 71 -3.03 -3.64 -10.05
C PRO A 71 -2.58 -4.78 -10.98
N TYR A 72 -3.14 -5.97 -10.77
CA TYR A 72 -2.94 -7.11 -11.65
C TYR A 72 -3.84 -7.02 -12.88
N TYR A 73 -3.23 -7.05 -14.06
CA TYR A 73 -3.92 -7.23 -15.33
C TYR A 73 -3.05 -8.10 -16.25
N ARG A 74 -3.67 -9.08 -16.92
CA ARG A 74 -2.99 -9.86 -17.98
C ARG A 74 -2.49 -8.97 -19.12
N ASN A 75 -3.20 -7.87 -19.41
CA ASN A 75 -2.76 -6.88 -20.39
C ASN A 75 -1.89 -5.82 -19.71
N TYR A 76 -0.58 -5.85 -19.99
CA TYR A 76 0.40 -4.90 -19.46
C TYR A 76 0.01 -3.43 -19.71
N GLY A 77 -0.55 -3.10 -20.88
CA GLY A 77 -0.98 -1.72 -21.18
C GLY A 77 -2.15 -1.25 -20.31
N LYS A 78 -3.03 -2.15 -19.87
CA LYS A 78 -4.07 -1.82 -18.87
C LYS A 78 -3.48 -1.67 -17.47
N ARG A 79 -2.48 -2.48 -17.11
CA ARG A 79 -1.76 -2.39 -15.83
C ARG A 79 -1.13 -1.02 -15.62
N ILE A 80 -0.47 -0.47 -16.64
CA ILE A 80 0.24 0.82 -16.55
C ILE A 80 -0.72 2.00 -16.33
N ARG A 81 -1.96 1.93 -16.84
CA ARG A 81 -2.91 3.06 -16.80
C ARG A 81 -3.69 3.19 -15.50
N ARG A 82 -3.72 2.16 -14.66
CA ARG A 82 -4.51 2.15 -13.43
C ARG A 82 -3.63 2.56 -12.25
N SER A 83 -4.17 3.40 -11.37
CA SER A 83 -3.46 3.87 -10.18
C SER A 83 -3.15 2.72 -9.23
N PRO A 84 -1.96 2.68 -8.62
CA PRO A 84 -1.61 1.69 -7.62
C PRO A 84 -2.30 1.96 -6.27
N LYS A 85 -2.38 0.92 -5.42
CA LYS A 85 -2.57 1.09 -3.97
C LYS A 85 -1.27 1.57 -3.33
N ARG A 86 -1.36 2.24 -2.19
CA ARG A 86 -0.17 2.69 -1.43
C ARG A 86 -0.12 2.04 -0.06
N TYR A 87 1.09 1.74 0.41
CA TYR A 87 1.32 1.25 1.77
C TYR A 87 2.51 1.95 2.37
N LEU A 88 2.43 2.29 3.66
CA LEU A 88 3.64 2.52 4.44
C LEU A 88 4.27 1.16 4.76
N LEU A 89 5.55 1.00 4.42
CA LEU A 89 6.26 -0.27 4.59
C LEU A 89 6.59 -0.60 6.05
N ASP A 90 6.48 0.38 6.95
CA ASP A 90 6.69 0.20 8.39
C ASP A 90 5.37 0.47 9.14
N PRO A 91 4.71 -0.58 9.66
CA PRO A 91 3.52 -0.43 10.50
C PRO A 91 3.76 0.41 11.75
N GLY A 92 4.96 0.39 12.33
CA GLY A 92 5.33 1.22 13.48
C GLY A 92 5.43 2.70 13.13
N LEU A 93 5.95 3.02 11.94
CA LEU A 93 5.90 4.38 11.42
C LEU A 93 4.45 4.81 11.16
N ALA A 94 3.63 3.93 10.58
CA ALA A 94 2.23 4.22 10.31
C ALA A 94 1.45 4.49 11.61
N THR A 95 1.60 3.66 12.65
CA THR A 95 0.93 3.87 13.93
C THR A 95 1.42 5.14 14.63
N PHE A 96 2.72 5.43 14.57
CA PHE A 96 3.28 6.69 15.09
C PHE A 96 2.68 7.92 14.40
N LEU A 97 2.62 7.94 13.07
CA LEU A 97 2.03 9.03 12.28
C LEU A 97 0.53 9.21 12.53
N LEU A 98 -0.17 8.14 12.87
CA LEU A 98 -1.60 8.16 13.18
C LEU A 98 -1.91 8.46 14.65
N GLY A 99 -0.90 8.66 15.50
CA GLY A 99 -1.07 8.89 16.94
C GLY A 99 -1.56 7.66 17.70
N LEU A 100 -1.38 6.46 17.14
CA LEU A 100 -1.80 5.20 17.73
C LEU A 100 -0.70 4.66 18.67
N HIS A 101 -0.64 5.22 19.88
CA HIS A 101 0.44 4.96 20.84
C HIS A 101 0.19 3.79 21.79
N THR A 102 -1.02 3.21 21.80
CA THR A 102 -1.37 2.08 22.68
C THR A 102 -1.81 0.88 21.88
N ARG A 103 -1.63 -0.32 22.45
CA ARG A 103 -2.11 -1.58 21.85
C ARG A 103 -3.61 -1.50 21.55
N GLU A 104 -4.38 -0.97 22.47
CA GLU A 104 -5.83 -0.83 22.37
C GLU A 104 -6.21 0.10 21.21
N SER A 105 -5.52 1.23 21.07
CA SER A 105 -5.76 2.19 19.97
C SER A 105 -5.50 1.58 18.59
N VAL A 106 -4.53 0.67 18.50
CA VAL A 106 -4.21 -0.04 17.25
C VAL A 106 -5.24 -1.14 16.98
N LEU A 107 -5.51 -2.01 17.95
CA LEU A 107 -6.32 -3.21 17.74
C LEU A 107 -7.83 -2.94 17.61
N GLN A 108 -8.32 -1.87 18.25
CA GLN A 108 -9.74 -1.49 18.19
C GLN A 108 -10.00 -0.31 17.24
N GLY A 109 -8.94 0.29 16.70
CA GLY A 109 -9.03 1.42 15.80
C GLY A 109 -9.52 1.01 14.40
N PRO A 110 -10.14 1.93 13.65
CA PRO A 110 -10.61 1.68 12.28
C PRO A 110 -9.47 1.32 11.32
N SER A 111 -8.23 1.65 11.65
CA SER A 111 -7.06 1.45 10.81
C SER A 111 -6.45 0.04 10.90
N ILE A 112 -6.92 -0.83 11.82
CA ILE A 112 -6.30 -2.16 12.04
C ILE A 112 -6.23 -3.00 10.77
N GLY A 113 -7.30 -2.99 9.96
CA GLY A 113 -7.36 -3.71 8.68
C GLY A 113 -6.26 -3.25 7.73
N ALA A 114 -6.18 -1.94 7.51
CA ALA A 114 -5.16 -1.34 6.62
C ALA A 114 -3.73 -1.53 7.15
N LEU A 115 -3.54 -1.53 8.47
CA LEU A 115 -2.24 -1.79 9.11
C LEU A 115 -1.82 -3.26 8.97
N ALA A 116 -2.76 -4.19 9.13
CA ALA A 116 -2.51 -5.62 8.93
C ALA A 116 -2.18 -5.92 7.47
N GLU A 117 -2.94 -5.35 6.53
CA GLU A 117 -2.67 -5.45 5.08
C GLU A 117 -1.28 -4.88 4.75
N ALA A 118 -0.96 -3.68 5.27
CA ALA A 118 0.37 -3.08 5.11
C ALA A 118 1.49 -3.95 5.68
N ALA A 119 1.29 -4.57 6.84
CA ALA A 119 2.25 -5.48 7.44
C ALA A 119 2.53 -6.68 6.52
N VAL A 120 1.48 -7.36 6.04
CA VAL A 120 1.60 -8.51 5.11
C VAL A 120 2.31 -8.10 3.83
N VAL A 121 1.89 -7.00 3.19
CA VAL A 121 2.52 -6.49 1.97
C VAL A 121 3.99 -6.16 2.22
N SER A 122 4.31 -5.51 3.35
CA SER A 122 5.69 -5.14 3.68
C SER A 122 6.60 -6.35 3.83
N GLU A 123 6.13 -7.45 4.43
CA GLU A 123 6.91 -8.67 4.58
C GLU A 123 7.20 -9.33 3.22
N TRP A 124 6.22 -9.36 2.32
CA TRP A 124 6.44 -9.85 0.96
C TRP A 124 7.42 -8.98 0.16
N VAL A 125 7.32 -7.66 0.27
CA VAL A 125 8.26 -6.72 -0.35
C VAL A 125 9.68 -6.95 0.16
N LYS A 126 9.86 -7.07 1.48
CA LYS A 126 11.15 -7.37 2.11
C LYS A 126 11.71 -8.71 1.63
N ALA A 127 10.87 -9.75 1.61
CA ALA A 127 11.25 -11.10 1.19
C ALA A 127 11.75 -11.13 -0.28
N CYS A 128 11.06 -10.46 -1.20
CA CYS A 128 11.52 -10.35 -2.59
C CYS A 128 12.86 -9.63 -2.69
N ARG A 129 13.02 -8.50 -2.00
CA ARG A 129 14.25 -7.70 -2.05
C ARG A 129 15.45 -8.40 -1.44
N GLN A 130 15.25 -9.14 -0.35
CA GLN A 130 16.30 -9.94 0.26
C GLN A 130 16.85 -11.00 -0.70
N ARG A 131 16.03 -11.47 -1.65
CA ARG A 131 16.43 -12.39 -2.72
C ARG A 131 16.97 -11.69 -3.97
N GLY A 132 17.03 -10.35 -3.99
CA GLY A 132 17.39 -9.57 -5.18
C GLY A 132 16.34 -9.66 -6.31
N GLU A 133 15.12 -10.07 -5.99
CA GLU A 133 14.05 -10.24 -6.97
C GLU A 133 13.23 -8.96 -7.11
N GLN A 134 12.77 -8.70 -8.33
CA GLN A 134 11.71 -7.71 -8.54
C GLN A 134 10.39 -8.26 -7.95
N PRO A 135 9.68 -7.49 -7.10
CA PRO A 135 8.44 -7.98 -6.50
C PRO A 135 7.35 -8.23 -7.56
N GLY A 136 6.99 -9.50 -7.75
CA GLY A 136 5.79 -9.90 -8.48
C GLY A 136 4.53 -9.70 -7.63
N LEU A 137 4.34 -8.52 -7.04
CA LEU A 137 3.27 -8.23 -6.08
C LEU A 137 2.26 -7.27 -6.68
N TYR A 138 0.98 -7.56 -6.49
CA TYR A 138 -0.13 -6.82 -7.08
C TYR A 138 -1.35 -6.79 -6.16
N TYR A 139 -2.34 -5.95 -6.46
CA TYR A 139 -3.71 -6.15 -5.97
C TYR A 139 -4.63 -6.44 -7.14
N TRP A 140 -5.86 -6.91 -6.89
CA TRP A 140 -6.85 -7.03 -7.95
C TRP A 140 -8.19 -6.45 -7.52
N GLN A 141 -8.88 -5.86 -8.48
CA GLN A 141 -10.22 -5.34 -8.30
C GLN A 141 -11.04 -5.61 -9.57
N SER A 142 -12.25 -6.14 -9.38
CA SER A 142 -13.20 -6.39 -10.45
C SER A 142 -13.96 -5.10 -10.83
N ASN A 143 -14.64 -5.13 -11.97
CA ASN A 143 -15.57 -4.05 -12.35
C ASN A 143 -16.81 -4.01 -11.44
N THR A 144 -17.11 -5.10 -10.72
CA THR A 144 -18.21 -5.24 -9.77
C THR A 144 -17.77 -5.05 -8.32
N GLN A 145 -16.62 -4.38 -8.10
CA GLN A 145 -16.06 -4.05 -6.77
C GLN A 145 -15.60 -5.24 -5.91
N ALA A 146 -15.51 -6.45 -6.46
CA ALA A 146 -14.81 -7.54 -5.77
C ALA A 146 -13.31 -7.22 -5.75
N GLU A 147 -12.63 -7.54 -4.65
CA GLU A 147 -11.24 -7.16 -4.43
C GLU A 147 -10.44 -8.36 -3.90
N VAL A 148 -9.15 -8.40 -4.24
CA VAL A 148 -8.15 -9.28 -3.63
C VAL A 148 -7.00 -8.39 -3.18
N ASP A 149 -6.71 -8.42 -1.89
CA ASP A 149 -5.76 -7.50 -1.24
C ASP A 149 -4.34 -7.63 -1.84
N LEU A 150 -3.87 -8.86 -2.01
CA LEU A 150 -2.54 -9.16 -2.54
C LEU A 150 -2.57 -10.34 -3.51
N ILE A 151 -1.92 -10.19 -4.67
CA ILE A 151 -1.61 -11.25 -5.61
C ILE A 151 -0.09 -11.34 -5.74
N ILE A 152 0.41 -12.57 -5.66
CA ILE A 152 1.81 -12.89 -5.84
C ILE A 152 1.95 -13.67 -7.15
N GLU A 153 2.71 -13.12 -8.08
CA GLU A 153 3.10 -13.80 -9.30
C GLU A 153 4.49 -14.43 -9.11
N ARG A 154 4.55 -15.75 -9.19
CA ARG A 154 5.80 -16.51 -9.11
C ARG A 154 5.74 -17.70 -10.07
N GLU A 155 6.80 -17.86 -10.86
CA GLU A 155 6.96 -19.02 -11.77
C GLU A 155 5.75 -19.25 -12.69
N GLY A 156 5.13 -18.17 -13.17
CA GLY A 156 3.93 -18.23 -14.01
C GLY A 156 2.64 -18.63 -13.29
N ARG A 157 2.68 -18.75 -11.96
CA ARG A 157 1.51 -18.98 -11.09
C ARG A 157 1.13 -17.71 -10.34
N LEU A 158 -0.15 -17.61 -10.02
CA LEU A 158 -0.72 -16.51 -9.27
C LEU A 158 -1.27 -17.02 -7.96
N TYR A 159 -0.89 -16.38 -6.86
CA TYR A 159 -1.36 -16.69 -5.52
C TYR A 159 -2.11 -15.48 -4.97
N GLY A 160 -3.42 -15.60 -4.78
CA GLY A 160 -4.24 -14.57 -4.14
C GLY A 160 -4.20 -14.73 -2.62
N ILE A 161 -4.07 -13.63 -1.91
CA ILE A 161 -4.08 -13.54 -0.45
C ILE A 161 -5.10 -12.48 -0.06
N GLU A 162 -5.98 -12.84 0.85
CA GLU A 162 -6.93 -11.94 1.50
C GLU A 162 -6.50 -11.69 2.94
N VAL A 163 -6.42 -10.42 3.36
CA VAL A 163 -5.95 -10.06 4.71
C VAL A 163 -7.14 -9.65 5.56
N LYS A 164 -7.37 -10.37 6.66
CA LYS A 164 -8.44 -10.07 7.62
C LYS A 164 -7.87 -9.88 9.02
N SER A 165 -8.34 -8.84 9.71
CA SER A 165 -7.98 -8.54 11.11
C SER A 165 -9.01 -9.07 12.12
N THR A 166 -9.77 -10.11 11.76
CA THR A 166 -10.75 -10.77 12.65
C THR A 166 -10.29 -12.19 12.95
N ALA A 167 -10.49 -12.63 14.20
CA ALA A 167 -10.19 -13.99 14.63
C ALA A 167 -11.12 -15.03 13.98
N THR A 168 -12.33 -14.62 13.59
CA THR A 168 -13.34 -15.49 12.98
C THR A 168 -13.86 -14.85 11.70
N PRO A 169 -13.22 -15.07 10.55
CA PRO A 169 -13.70 -14.55 9.28
C PRO A 169 -14.98 -15.31 8.86
N PRO A 170 -16.11 -14.62 8.61
CA PRO A 170 -17.30 -15.24 8.01
C PRO A 170 -17.01 -15.71 6.57
N SER A 171 -17.83 -16.64 6.07
CA SER A 171 -17.64 -17.30 4.77
C SER A 171 -17.54 -16.34 3.58
N GLY A 172 -18.22 -15.18 3.62
CA GLY A 172 -18.16 -14.17 2.55
C GLY A 172 -16.84 -13.40 2.45
N HIS A 173 -15.92 -13.54 3.40
CA HIS A 173 -14.62 -12.86 3.34
C HIS A 173 -13.71 -13.38 2.22
N ALA A 174 -13.98 -14.56 1.68
CA ALA A 174 -13.24 -15.15 0.57
C ALA A 174 -13.92 -14.95 -0.81
N ASP A 175 -15.04 -14.23 -0.87
CA ASP A 175 -15.81 -14.06 -2.11
C ASP A 175 -15.00 -13.36 -3.21
N GLY A 176 -14.15 -12.40 -2.82
CA GLY A 176 -13.21 -11.72 -3.71
C GLY A 176 -12.21 -12.69 -4.35
N LEU A 177 -11.59 -13.55 -3.53
CA LEU A 177 -10.70 -14.61 -3.99
C LEU A 177 -11.41 -15.61 -4.90
N ALA A 178 -12.61 -16.06 -4.53
CA ALA A 178 -13.39 -17.00 -5.34
C ALA A 178 -13.74 -16.40 -6.70
N CYS A 179 -14.17 -15.13 -6.74
CA CYS A 179 -14.44 -14.39 -7.97
C CYS A 179 -13.17 -14.27 -8.82
N TRP A 180 -12.05 -13.89 -8.22
CA TRP A 180 -10.77 -13.75 -8.92
C TRP A 180 -10.26 -15.07 -9.49
N MET A 181 -10.33 -16.17 -8.73
CA MET A 181 -9.91 -17.50 -9.18
C MET A 181 -10.75 -17.97 -10.38
N ALA A 182 -12.06 -17.75 -10.35
CA ALA A 182 -12.95 -18.08 -11.47
C ALA A 182 -12.58 -17.33 -12.76
N LEU A 183 -12.08 -16.10 -12.65
CA LEU A 183 -11.67 -15.27 -13.80
C LEU A 183 -10.22 -15.50 -14.26
N SER A 184 -9.35 -15.96 -13.35
CA SER A 184 -7.91 -16.03 -13.58
C SER A 184 -7.42 -17.36 -14.17
N GLY A 185 -8.28 -18.38 -14.23
CA GLY A 185 -7.97 -19.67 -14.86
C GLY A 185 -7.09 -20.59 -14.00
N PRO A 186 -6.57 -21.71 -14.56
CA PRO A 186 -5.99 -22.81 -13.81
C PRO A 186 -4.65 -22.51 -13.11
N THR A 187 -4.03 -21.36 -13.39
CA THR A 187 -2.78 -20.92 -12.77
C THR A 187 -2.99 -20.14 -11.46
N ALA A 188 -4.26 -19.89 -11.08
CA ALA A 188 -4.62 -19.15 -9.89
C ALA A 188 -4.88 -20.06 -8.69
N HIS A 189 -4.22 -19.77 -7.58
CA HIS A 189 -4.37 -20.44 -6.28
C HIS A 189 -4.72 -19.38 -5.22
N GLY A 190 -5.56 -19.71 -4.25
CA GLY A 190 -5.92 -18.81 -3.15
C GLY A 190 -5.41 -19.34 -1.82
N ALA A 191 -5.00 -18.44 -0.91
CA ALA A 191 -4.62 -18.73 0.46
C ALA A 191 -5.27 -17.73 1.41
#